data_AF-A0A966E000-F1
#
_entry.id   AF-A0A966E000-F1
#
_cell.length_a   1.000
_cell.length_b   1.000
_cell.length_c   1.000
_cell.angle_alpha   90.00
_cell.angle_beta   90.00
_cell.angle_gamma   90.00
#
_symmetry.space_group_name_H-M   'P 1'
#
loop_
_entity.id
_entity.type
_entity.pdbx_description
1 polymer ?
#
loop_
_entity_poly.entity_id
_entity_poly.type
_entity_poly.pdbx_seq_one_letter_code
_entity_poly.pdbx_strand_id
1 'polypeptide(L)'
;MPEQRIQAVYRVTGAERETPAIARAIAYEQTVELPEELITDPAIVESIVGKVESVEPDPGIEGAFRVTIAYESALASGQIPQLVNLLFGNVSIYPAVRLVDMHLPDEFLNRLQGPRHGVDGLRRMTGVHGRPLLATALKPRGTPVDGLARMARDFALGGGDIVKDDQNLVDDDFEAFKRRTQACHRAVAEANADTGRRCLYLPHVAAPANELERYFEYVHWLGAPGVLACPMIMGLDTARALAQAYELLLMAHPALTGSYTNSDTQGIDHGLLLGTLFRLIGADISIFPNVGGRFSYRAEDCANIRDRLRAPLGALRPAWPCPAGGMHLNNLDTMAADYGADSVFLIGGALLGHSDQLTASTARFLDEIRRHFDERLEAPERPEKFSDEAAQSVLRHLKFEDGFQWSNRESTPYKDAADLAFKAVRRVELVGKFGERTRCDLRYFEVAPGGFTSLEKHLHTHIVIGARGTGLLTMGNRRIVVEPMDVVYLQPLEVHQLHNETREPFGFLCIVDHERDRPMKP
;
A
#
# COMPACT_ATOMS: atom_id res chain seq x y z
N MET A 1 -21.35 -29.64 -3.65
CA MET A 1 -20.18 -29.81 -2.77
C MET A 1 -20.12 -28.58 -1.88
N PRO A 2 -20.10 -28.72 -0.54
CA PRO A 2 -20.12 -27.59 0.40
C PRO A 2 -18.91 -26.62 0.29
N GLU A 3 -17.89 -26.96 -0.51
CA GLU A 3 -16.64 -26.21 -0.71
C GLU A 3 -16.78 -24.84 -1.40
N GLN A 4 -17.98 -24.39 -1.76
CA GLN A 4 -18.21 -23.11 -2.47
C GLN A 4 -19.04 -22.09 -1.69
N ARG A 5 -19.30 -22.32 -0.40
CA ARG A 5 -20.11 -21.41 0.41
C ARG A 5 -19.29 -20.53 1.32
N ILE A 6 -19.75 -19.30 1.47
CA ILE A 6 -19.32 -18.39 2.52
C ILE A 6 -20.19 -18.66 3.74
N GLN A 7 -19.60 -18.88 4.91
CA GLN A 7 -20.35 -18.96 6.17
C GLN A 7 -20.13 -17.69 6.97
N ALA A 8 -21.21 -17.12 7.49
CA ALA A 8 -21.18 -16.06 8.48
C ALA A 8 -21.63 -16.62 9.82
N VAL A 9 -20.92 -16.30 10.90
CA VAL A 9 -21.31 -16.65 12.25
C VAL A 9 -21.68 -15.37 13.00
N TYR A 10 -22.92 -15.32 13.45
CA TYR A 10 -23.48 -14.22 14.22
C TYR A 10 -23.67 -14.64 15.67
N ARG A 11 -23.40 -13.73 16.61
CA ARG A 11 -23.94 -13.77 17.96
C ARG A 11 -25.25 -13.00 17.96
N VAL A 12 -26.33 -13.66 18.36
CA VAL A 12 -27.63 -13.06 18.59
C VAL A 12 -27.92 -13.09 20.09
N THR A 13 -28.07 -11.93 20.72
CA THR A 13 -28.41 -11.83 22.15
C THR A 13 -29.93 -11.64 22.30
N GLY A 14 -30.58 -12.52 23.06
CA GLY A 14 -32.04 -12.51 23.20
C GLY A 14 -32.60 -13.81 23.77
N ALA A 15 -33.89 -14.05 23.54
CA ALA A 15 -34.58 -15.25 24.00
C ALA A 15 -34.38 -16.42 23.02
N GLU A 16 -34.03 -17.60 23.53
CA GLU A 16 -33.82 -18.84 22.74
C GLU A 16 -34.95 -19.14 21.75
N ARG A 17 -36.19 -18.97 22.22
CA ARG A 17 -37.39 -19.23 21.41
C ARG A 17 -37.52 -18.33 20.17
N GLU A 18 -36.88 -17.17 20.18
CA GLU A 18 -36.96 -16.14 19.13
C GLU A 18 -35.77 -16.24 18.16
N THR A 19 -34.64 -16.81 18.60
CA THR A 19 -33.40 -16.88 17.82
C THR A 19 -33.54 -17.59 16.46
N PRO A 20 -34.25 -18.73 16.32
CA PRO A 20 -34.43 -19.36 15.01
C PRO A 20 -35.16 -18.45 14.00
N ALA A 21 -36.13 -17.67 14.48
CA ALA A 21 -36.84 -16.71 13.64
C ALA A 21 -35.94 -15.54 13.22
N ILE A 22 -35.10 -15.04 14.14
CA ILE A 22 -34.09 -14.01 13.84
C ILE A 22 -33.07 -14.53 12.82
N ALA A 23 -32.55 -15.75 13.01
CA ALA A 23 -31.60 -16.38 12.08
C ALA A 23 -32.17 -16.46 10.66
N ARG A 24 -33.43 -16.86 10.54
CA ARG A 24 -34.15 -16.91 9.26
C ARG A 24 -34.35 -15.50 8.68
N ALA A 25 -34.72 -14.52 9.49
CA ALA A 25 -34.85 -13.14 9.05
C ALA A 25 -33.52 -12.61 8.48
N ILE A 26 -32.39 -12.84 9.16
CA ILE A 26 -31.06 -12.46 8.67
C ILE A 26 -30.76 -13.09 7.30
N ALA A 27 -31.06 -14.37 7.15
CA ALA A 27 -30.79 -15.10 5.92
C ALA A 27 -31.55 -14.53 4.70
N TYR A 28 -32.81 -14.12 4.87
CA TYR A 28 -33.60 -13.50 3.81
C TYR A 28 -33.21 -12.03 3.59
N GLU A 29 -32.99 -11.27 4.67
CA GLU A 29 -32.63 -9.86 4.62
C GLU A 29 -31.33 -9.64 3.84
N GLN A 30 -30.31 -10.47 4.08
CA GLN A 30 -29.00 -10.32 3.44
C GLN A 30 -28.93 -10.83 1.99
N THR A 31 -30.00 -11.45 1.47
CA THR A 31 -29.96 -12.10 0.16
C THR A 31 -31.04 -11.62 -0.79
N VAL A 32 -32.30 -11.65 -0.38
CA VAL A 32 -33.45 -11.33 -1.23
C VAL A 32 -34.19 -10.06 -0.80
N GLU A 33 -33.95 -9.57 0.42
CA GLU A 33 -34.56 -8.34 0.97
C GLU A 33 -36.10 -8.31 0.82
N LEU A 34 -36.73 -9.48 0.96
CA LEU A 34 -38.17 -9.66 0.79
C LEU A 34 -38.72 -10.61 1.85
N PRO A 35 -39.95 -10.39 2.34
CA PRO A 35 -40.67 -11.37 3.14
C PRO A 35 -40.75 -12.70 2.40
N GLU A 36 -40.55 -13.79 3.15
CA GLU A 36 -40.46 -15.12 2.58
C GLU A 36 -41.69 -15.51 1.77
N GLU A 37 -42.89 -15.16 2.25
CA GLU A 37 -44.16 -15.45 1.60
C GLU A 37 -44.28 -14.85 0.18
N LEU A 38 -43.43 -13.89 -0.17
CA LEU A 38 -43.39 -13.27 -1.50
C LEU A 38 -42.40 -13.97 -2.44
N ILE A 39 -41.52 -14.84 -1.93
CA ILE A 39 -40.58 -15.62 -2.74
C ILE A 39 -41.28 -16.87 -3.28
N THR A 40 -41.86 -16.74 -4.46
CA THR A 40 -42.66 -17.81 -5.09
C THR A 40 -41.86 -18.74 -6.01
N ASP A 41 -40.64 -18.36 -6.40
CA ASP A 41 -39.76 -19.17 -7.25
C ASP A 41 -38.85 -20.07 -6.39
N PRO A 42 -39.02 -21.41 -6.43
CA PRO A 42 -38.18 -22.34 -5.67
C PRO A 42 -36.69 -22.24 -6.00
N ALA A 43 -36.33 -21.84 -7.22
CA ALA A 43 -34.92 -21.70 -7.60
C ALA A 43 -34.24 -20.57 -6.82
N ILE A 44 -34.95 -19.46 -6.58
CA ILE A 44 -34.43 -18.34 -5.75
C ILE A 44 -34.19 -18.81 -4.32
N VAL A 45 -35.14 -19.57 -3.74
CA VAL A 45 -34.98 -20.13 -2.39
C VAL A 45 -33.78 -21.07 -2.32
N GLU A 46 -33.56 -21.89 -3.36
CA GLU A 46 -32.48 -22.87 -3.35
C GLU A 46 -31.09 -22.23 -3.53
N SER A 47 -30.95 -21.22 -4.40
CA SER A 47 -29.65 -20.70 -4.82
C SER A 47 -29.29 -19.31 -4.30
N ILE A 48 -30.27 -18.49 -3.89
CA ILE A 48 -30.03 -17.10 -3.45
C ILE A 48 -30.20 -16.97 -1.94
N VAL A 49 -31.29 -17.52 -1.39
CA VAL A 49 -31.59 -17.37 0.04
C VAL A 49 -30.51 -18.04 0.89
N GLY A 50 -30.06 -17.32 1.93
CA GLY A 50 -29.09 -17.82 2.89
C GLY A 50 -29.63 -19.05 3.63
N LYS A 51 -28.77 -20.02 3.92
CA LYS A 51 -29.16 -21.26 4.59
C LYS A 51 -28.70 -21.20 6.04
N VAL A 52 -29.65 -21.16 6.97
CA VAL A 52 -29.36 -21.30 8.40
C VAL A 52 -28.86 -22.73 8.63
N GLU A 53 -27.59 -22.89 8.98
CA GLU A 53 -26.95 -24.18 9.21
C GLU A 53 -27.02 -24.60 10.68
N SER A 54 -26.86 -23.64 11.60
CA SER A 54 -26.97 -23.91 13.04
C SER A 54 -27.46 -22.70 13.83
N VAL A 55 -28.13 -23.01 14.94
CA VAL A 55 -28.52 -22.07 16.00
C VAL A 55 -28.24 -22.76 17.32
N GLU A 56 -27.21 -22.31 18.05
CA GLU A 56 -26.70 -22.97 19.24
C GLU A 56 -26.42 -21.95 20.34
N PRO A 57 -26.47 -22.30 21.64
CA PRO A 57 -26.03 -21.41 22.71
C PRO A 57 -24.58 -20.94 22.48
N ASP A 58 -24.30 -19.64 22.67
CA ASP A 58 -22.93 -19.12 22.56
C ASP A 58 -22.14 -19.50 23.82
N PRO A 59 -21.05 -20.28 23.70
CA PRO A 59 -20.32 -20.77 24.85
C PRO A 59 -19.86 -19.64 25.79
N GLY A 60 -20.26 -19.74 27.06
CA GLY A 60 -19.84 -18.80 28.10
C GLY A 60 -20.62 -17.48 28.16
N ILE A 61 -21.66 -17.30 27.34
CA ILE A 61 -22.48 -16.08 27.32
C ILE A 61 -23.95 -16.42 27.49
N GLU A 62 -24.48 -16.18 28.69
CA GLU A 62 -25.89 -16.41 28.99
C GLU A 62 -26.78 -15.50 28.15
N GLY A 63 -27.86 -16.05 27.59
CA GLY A 63 -28.81 -15.31 26.75
C GLY A 63 -28.26 -14.93 25.38
N ALA A 64 -27.19 -15.58 24.90
CA ALA A 64 -26.65 -15.40 23.55
C ALA A 64 -26.57 -16.72 22.79
N PHE A 65 -26.70 -16.62 21.46
CA PHE A 65 -26.72 -17.77 20.56
C PHE A 65 -25.80 -17.52 19.36
N ARG A 66 -25.04 -18.54 18.98
CA ARG A 66 -24.30 -18.58 17.71
C ARG A 66 -25.23 -19.06 16.60
N VAL A 67 -25.36 -18.24 15.58
CA VAL A 67 -26.14 -18.50 14.38
C VAL A 67 -25.17 -18.59 13.21
N THR A 68 -25.11 -19.74 12.54
CA THR A 68 -24.31 -19.91 11.32
C THR A 68 -25.22 -19.88 10.11
N ILE A 69 -24.93 -18.98 9.17
CA ILE A 69 -25.66 -18.85 7.91
C ILE A 69 -24.69 -19.01 6.75
N ALA A 70 -25.00 -19.92 5.83
CA ALA A 70 -24.24 -20.15 4.63
C ALA A 70 -24.87 -19.45 3.42
N TYR A 71 -24.03 -18.79 2.64
CA TYR A 71 -24.37 -18.08 1.42
C TYR A 71 -23.59 -18.64 0.24
N GLU A 72 -24.20 -18.70 -0.94
CA GLU A 72 -23.47 -19.06 -2.16
C GLU A 72 -22.38 -18.01 -2.44
N SER A 73 -21.13 -18.44 -2.64
CA SER A 73 -19.99 -17.50 -2.73
C SER A 73 -20.11 -16.51 -3.89
N ALA A 74 -20.88 -16.84 -4.92
CA ALA A 74 -21.14 -15.97 -6.06
C ALA A 74 -21.85 -14.66 -5.66
N LEU A 75 -22.63 -14.66 -4.57
CA LEU A 75 -23.35 -13.47 -4.08
C LEU A 75 -22.40 -12.34 -3.67
N ALA A 76 -21.21 -12.68 -3.14
CA ALA A 76 -20.18 -11.70 -2.83
C ALA A 76 -19.37 -11.26 -4.08
N SER A 77 -19.64 -11.80 -5.27
CA SER A 77 -19.00 -11.42 -6.55
C SER A 77 -17.47 -11.39 -6.55
N GLY A 78 -16.81 -12.10 -5.61
CA GLY A 78 -15.36 -12.03 -5.41
C GLY A 78 -14.83 -10.65 -4.97
N GLN A 79 -15.69 -9.77 -4.43
CA GLN A 79 -15.37 -8.39 -4.10
C GLN A 79 -15.52 -8.13 -2.60
N ILE A 80 -14.55 -7.43 -1.99
CA ILE A 80 -14.60 -7.09 -0.56
C ILE A 80 -15.84 -6.26 -0.18
N PRO A 81 -16.25 -5.21 -0.94
CA PRO A 81 -17.45 -4.45 -0.60
C PRO A 81 -18.71 -5.33 -0.58
N GLN A 82 -18.85 -6.23 -1.54
CA GLN A 82 -20.02 -7.12 -1.64
C GLN A 82 -19.98 -8.21 -0.56
N LEU A 83 -18.79 -8.69 -0.18
CA LEU A 83 -18.63 -9.57 0.98
C LEU A 83 -19.11 -8.86 2.25
N VAL A 84 -18.63 -7.65 2.52
CA VAL A 84 -19.04 -6.90 3.73
C VAL A 84 -20.53 -6.61 3.71
N ASN A 85 -21.10 -6.26 2.55
CA ASN A 85 -22.54 -6.07 2.40
C ASN A 85 -23.33 -7.36 2.72
N LEU A 86 -22.93 -8.50 2.14
CA LEU A 86 -23.57 -9.79 2.36
C LEU A 86 -23.51 -10.24 3.82
N LEU A 87 -22.36 -10.05 4.48
CA LEU A 87 -22.18 -10.51 5.86
C LEU A 87 -22.75 -9.53 6.89
N PHE A 88 -22.67 -8.22 6.63
CA PHE A 88 -22.97 -7.18 7.62
C PHE A 88 -23.55 -5.88 7.03
N GLY A 89 -24.34 -5.95 5.96
CA GLY A 89 -25.12 -4.84 5.38
C GLY A 89 -26.34 -4.47 6.22
N ASN A 90 -27.54 -4.83 5.77
CA ASN A 90 -28.81 -4.51 6.48
C ASN A 90 -28.84 -5.07 7.91
N VAL A 91 -28.25 -6.25 8.16
CA VAL A 91 -28.21 -6.84 9.51
C VAL A 91 -27.45 -5.97 10.52
N SER A 92 -26.57 -5.06 10.07
CA SER A 92 -25.87 -4.13 10.98
C SER A 92 -26.83 -3.20 11.75
N ILE A 93 -28.04 -3.00 11.20
CA ILE A 93 -29.12 -2.19 11.76
C ILE A 93 -29.92 -2.98 12.80
N TYR A 94 -29.86 -4.31 12.77
CA TYR A 94 -30.58 -5.16 13.71
C TYR A 94 -29.97 -4.99 15.11
N PRO A 95 -30.79 -4.78 16.15
CA PRO A 95 -30.29 -4.72 17.51
C PRO A 95 -29.79 -6.09 17.94
N ALA A 96 -28.77 -6.11 18.80
CA ALA A 96 -28.30 -7.34 19.44
C ALA A 96 -27.83 -8.45 18.46
N VAL A 97 -27.40 -8.07 17.27
CA VAL A 97 -26.72 -8.95 16.31
C VAL A 97 -25.29 -8.48 16.10
N ARG A 98 -24.34 -9.38 16.37
CA ARG A 98 -22.90 -9.15 16.18
C ARG A 98 -22.32 -10.19 15.24
N LEU A 99 -21.62 -9.76 14.20
CA LEU A 99 -20.84 -10.69 13.35
C LEU A 99 -19.57 -11.08 14.10
N VAL A 100 -19.44 -12.36 14.45
CA VAL A 100 -18.34 -12.87 15.30
C VAL A 100 -17.34 -13.74 14.56
N ASP A 101 -17.74 -14.36 13.44
CA ASP A 101 -16.83 -15.10 12.60
C ASP A 101 -17.27 -15.16 11.14
N MET A 102 -16.35 -15.58 10.27
CA MET A 102 -16.67 -15.99 8.92
C MET A 102 -15.74 -17.09 8.42
N HIS A 103 -16.25 -17.94 7.54
CA HIS A 103 -15.46 -18.88 6.75
C HIS A 103 -15.61 -18.53 5.27
N LEU A 104 -14.48 -18.41 4.57
CA LEU A 104 -14.44 -18.12 3.14
C LEU A 104 -13.89 -19.34 2.38
N PRO A 105 -14.50 -19.74 1.26
CA PRO A 105 -13.99 -20.83 0.46
C PRO A 105 -12.69 -20.42 -0.25
N ASP A 106 -11.84 -21.40 -0.56
CA ASP A 106 -10.56 -21.17 -1.23
C ASP A 106 -10.71 -20.42 -2.56
N GLU A 107 -11.80 -20.66 -3.32
CA GLU A 107 -12.08 -19.92 -4.55
C GLU A 107 -12.18 -18.41 -4.32
N PHE A 108 -12.82 -17.99 -3.22
CA PHE A 108 -12.92 -16.58 -2.88
C PHE A 108 -11.57 -16.03 -2.43
N LEU A 109 -10.87 -16.75 -1.55
CA LEU A 109 -9.55 -16.35 -1.03
C LEU A 109 -8.51 -16.22 -2.14
N ASN A 110 -8.51 -17.11 -3.14
CA ASN A 110 -7.57 -17.11 -4.26
C ASN A 110 -7.73 -15.91 -5.21
N ARG A 111 -8.85 -15.17 -5.13
CA ARG A 111 -9.05 -13.91 -5.87
C ARG A 111 -8.41 -12.71 -5.17
N LEU A 112 -8.05 -12.86 -3.91
CA LEU A 112 -7.45 -11.82 -3.10
C LEU A 112 -5.93 -12.03 -3.02
N GLN A 113 -5.18 -10.95 -3.16
CA GLN A 113 -3.72 -11.01 -2.98
C GLN A 113 -3.31 -11.15 -1.51
N GLY A 114 -4.15 -10.65 -0.59
CA GLY A 114 -3.81 -10.50 0.83
C GLY A 114 -2.56 -9.64 1.03
N PRO A 115 -1.85 -9.80 2.17
CA PRO A 115 -0.66 -9.02 2.47
C PRO A 115 0.42 -9.25 1.41
N ARG A 116 1.01 -8.16 0.92
CA ARG A 116 2.04 -8.21 -0.13
C ARG A 116 3.32 -8.80 0.42
N HIS A 117 3.77 -8.30 1.56
CA HIS A 117 5.02 -8.69 2.20
C HIS A 117 4.77 -9.67 3.33
N GLY A 118 3.75 -9.44 4.15
CA GLY A 118 3.44 -10.25 5.33
C GLY A 118 4.61 -10.37 6.30
N VAL A 119 4.59 -11.41 7.15
CA VAL A 119 5.62 -11.61 8.19
C VAL A 119 7.04 -11.65 7.61
N ASP A 120 7.29 -12.59 6.70
CA ASP A 120 8.63 -12.82 6.18
C ASP A 120 9.15 -11.66 5.32
N GLY A 121 8.27 -11.00 4.57
CA GLY A 121 8.66 -9.86 3.74
C GLY A 121 9.18 -8.69 4.59
N LEU A 122 8.51 -8.36 5.69
CA LEU A 122 8.99 -7.29 6.59
C LEU A 122 10.29 -7.67 7.30
N ARG A 123 10.47 -8.94 7.68
CA ARG A 123 11.74 -9.45 8.20
C ARG A 123 12.88 -9.18 7.23
N ARG A 124 12.72 -9.61 5.98
CA ARG A 124 13.73 -9.40 4.94
C ARG A 124 13.94 -7.91 4.63
N MET A 125 12.86 -7.13 4.58
CA MET A 125 12.94 -5.68 4.35
C MET A 125 13.70 -4.94 5.46
N THR A 126 13.55 -5.33 6.72
CA THR A 126 14.22 -4.65 7.84
C THR A 126 15.58 -5.26 8.17
N GLY A 127 15.81 -6.52 7.79
CA GLY A 127 16.95 -7.33 8.24
C GLY A 127 16.88 -7.69 9.72
N VAL A 128 15.72 -7.53 10.38
CA VAL A 128 15.56 -7.73 11.82
C VAL A 128 14.78 -9.00 12.07
N HIS A 129 15.41 -9.99 12.68
CA HIS A 129 14.82 -11.29 13.01
C HIS A 129 14.87 -11.57 14.52
N GLY A 130 14.02 -12.47 14.99
CA GLY A 130 14.08 -13.00 16.36
C GLY A 130 13.52 -12.09 17.45
N ARG A 131 13.10 -10.85 17.14
CA ARG A 131 12.44 -9.92 18.07
C ARG A 131 11.31 -9.12 17.41
N PRO A 132 10.38 -8.52 18.17
CA PRO A 132 9.40 -7.59 17.62
C PRO A 132 10.08 -6.36 17.00
N LEU A 133 9.47 -5.82 15.94
CA LEU A 133 9.90 -4.56 15.36
C LEU A 133 9.46 -3.41 16.27
N LEU A 134 10.33 -2.43 16.49
CA LEU A 134 10.02 -1.22 17.24
C LEU A 134 9.59 -0.12 16.27
N ALA A 135 8.39 0.41 16.49
CA ALA A 135 7.83 1.49 15.70
C ALA A 135 7.51 2.74 16.54
N THR A 136 7.54 3.90 15.90
CA THR A 136 7.05 5.17 16.50
C THR A 136 6.14 5.94 15.56
N ALA A 137 5.37 6.86 16.13
CA ALA A 137 4.52 7.80 15.42
C ALA A 137 5.07 9.23 15.52
N LEU A 138 5.21 9.92 14.38
CA LEU A 138 5.61 11.33 14.35
C LEU A 138 4.48 12.24 14.85
N LYS A 139 4.71 12.94 15.96
CA LYS A 139 3.72 13.76 16.67
C LYS A 139 4.42 14.78 17.60
N PRO A 140 3.75 15.84 18.07
CA PRO A 140 2.34 16.21 17.87
C PRO A 140 2.03 16.80 16.48
N ARG A 141 0.74 16.82 16.12
CA ARG A 141 0.28 17.63 14.98
C ARG A 141 0.66 19.10 15.22
N GLY A 142 1.12 19.79 14.18
CA GLY A 142 1.59 21.18 14.25
C GLY A 142 3.10 21.31 14.47
N THR A 143 3.82 20.20 14.68
CA THR A 143 5.29 20.23 14.59
C THR A 143 5.73 20.61 13.17
N PRO A 144 6.63 21.58 12.99
CA PRO A 144 7.17 21.93 11.68
C PRO A 144 7.84 20.75 10.97
N VAL A 145 7.85 20.75 9.63
CA VAL A 145 8.42 19.67 8.81
C VAL A 145 9.84 19.29 9.24
N ASP A 146 10.72 20.26 9.49
CA ASP A 146 12.09 19.98 9.93
C ASP A 146 12.13 19.33 11.32
N GLY A 147 11.17 19.62 12.19
CA GLY A 147 11.02 18.96 13.49
C GLY A 147 10.60 17.51 13.34
N LEU A 148 9.63 17.21 12.47
CA LEU A 148 9.20 15.85 12.15
C LEU A 148 10.34 15.03 11.53
N ALA A 149 11.08 15.64 10.59
CA ALA A 149 12.23 15.00 9.96
C ALA A 149 13.35 14.69 10.97
N ARG A 150 13.65 15.61 11.90
CA ARG A 150 14.60 15.34 13.00
C ARG A 150 14.14 14.19 13.88
N MET A 151 12.87 14.14 14.29
CA MET A 151 12.34 13.02 15.07
C MET A 151 12.46 11.69 14.32
N ALA A 152 12.15 11.68 13.02
CA ALA A 152 12.30 10.47 12.20
C ALA A 152 13.77 10.00 12.14
N ARG A 153 14.71 10.94 11.94
CA ARG A 153 16.15 10.66 11.94
C ARG A 153 16.63 10.11 13.27
N ASP A 154 16.30 10.77 14.38
CA ASP A 154 16.78 10.42 15.71
C ASP A 154 16.25 9.06 16.17
N PHE A 155 14.99 8.74 15.86
CA PHE A 155 14.45 7.40 16.10
C PHE A 155 15.19 6.33 15.29
N ALA A 156 15.44 6.57 14.00
CA ALA A 156 16.20 5.64 13.17
C ALA A 156 17.65 5.46 13.67
N LEU A 157 18.31 6.54 14.09
CA LEU A 157 19.66 6.49 14.69
C LEU A 157 19.69 5.71 16.00
N GLY A 158 18.62 5.83 16.80
CA GLY A 158 18.47 5.05 18.03
C GLY A 158 18.19 3.57 17.77
N GLY A 159 18.03 3.18 16.51
CA GLY A 159 17.90 1.81 16.07
C GLY A 159 16.46 1.32 15.86
N GLY A 160 15.49 2.23 15.85
CA GLY A 160 14.10 1.89 15.58
C GLY A 160 13.88 1.36 14.17
N ASP A 161 12.85 0.54 13.97
CA ASP A 161 12.67 -0.23 12.73
C ASP A 161 11.61 0.39 11.81
N ILE A 162 10.59 1.06 12.36
CA ILE A 162 9.52 1.71 11.57
C ILE A 162 9.15 3.08 12.13
N VAL A 163 9.24 4.12 11.31
CA VAL A 163 8.63 5.43 11.54
C VAL A 163 7.33 5.52 10.74
N LYS A 164 6.23 5.88 11.39
CA LYS A 164 4.97 6.24 10.70
C LYS A 164 4.55 7.67 11.04
N ASP A 165 3.88 8.35 10.11
CA ASP A 165 3.15 9.59 10.44
C ASP A 165 2.03 9.30 11.45
N ASP A 166 1.65 10.25 12.29
CA ASP A 166 0.36 10.16 13.01
C ASP A 166 -0.81 10.24 12.01
N GLN A 167 -1.88 9.50 12.24
CA GLN A 167 -3.07 9.55 11.38
C GLN A 167 -3.77 10.91 11.38
N ASN A 168 -3.50 11.77 12.38
CA ASN A 168 -3.98 13.14 12.41
C ASN A 168 -3.00 14.14 11.75
N LEU A 169 -1.84 13.66 11.27
CA LEU A 169 -0.88 14.45 10.52
C LEU A 169 -1.37 14.57 9.07
N VAL A 170 -2.33 15.45 8.88
CA VAL A 170 -2.94 15.75 7.57
C VAL A 170 -2.47 17.13 7.13
N ASP A 171 -1.96 17.21 5.90
CA ASP A 171 -1.50 18.45 5.29
C ASP A 171 -2.65 19.22 4.66
N ASP A 172 -2.44 20.52 4.46
CA ASP A 172 -3.43 21.40 3.83
C ASP A 172 -3.64 21.07 2.34
N ASP A 173 -2.59 20.60 1.66
CA ASP A 173 -2.60 20.25 0.25
C ASP A 173 -1.53 19.20 -0.12
N PHE A 174 -1.54 18.78 -1.38
CA PHE A 174 -0.58 17.81 -1.91
C PHE A 174 0.88 18.30 -1.91
N GLU A 175 1.14 19.60 -2.09
CA GLU A 175 2.50 20.14 -2.07
C GLU A 175 3.08 20.12 -0.65
N ALA A 176 2.27 20.42 0.36
CA ALA A 176 2.61 20.27 1.76
C ALA A 176 2.87 18.81 2.13
N PHE A 177 2.04 17.89 1.64
CA PHE A 177 2.27 16.45 1.76
C PHE A 177 3.61 16.01 1.19
N LYS A 178 3.94 16.44 -0.04
CA LYS A 178 5.24 16.14 -0.65
C LYS A 178 6.39 16.67 0.19
N ARG A 179 6.34 17.93 0.62
CA ARG A 179 7.40 18.54 1.46
C ARG A 179 7.65 17.74 2.73
N ARG A 180 6.59 17.39 3.47
CA ARG A 180 6.69 16.62 4.71
C ARG A 180 7.24 15.22 4.46
N THR A 181 6.62 14.50 3.54
CA THR A 181 6.92 13.10 3.23
C THR A 181 8.35 12.94 2.71
N GLN A 182 8.79 13.83 1.82
CA GLN A 182 10.17 13.84 1.32
C GLN A 182 11.19 14.13 2.42
N ALA A 183 10.92 15.11 3.28
CA ALA A 183 11.83 15.49 4.36
C ALA A 183 12.02 14.33 5.36
N CYS A 184 10.94 13.68 5.78
CA CYS A 184 10.99 12.55 6.70
C CYS A 184 11.62 11.31 6.04
N HIS A 185 11.29 11.01 4.79
CA HIS A 185 11.90 9.91 4.04
C HIS A 185 13.41 10.09 3.91
N ARG A 186 13.87 11.29 3.51
CA ARG A 186 15.30 11.61 3.40
C ARG A 186 16.01 11.47 4.74
N ALA A 187 15.42 12.00 5.81
CA ALA A 187 15.97 11.92 7.16
C ALA A 187 16.19 10.46 7.63
N VAL A 188 15.23 9.58 7.36
CA VAL A 188 15.36 8.14 7.65
C VAL A 188 16.41 7.48 6.74
N ALA A 189 16.46 7.84 5.45
CA ALA A 189 17.46 7.32 4.52
C ALA A 189 18.90 7.70 4.92
N GLU A 190 19.12 8.94 5.38
CA GLU A 190 20.40 9.39 5.93
C GLU A 190 20.79 8.60 7.18
N ALA A 191 19.88 8.41 8.14
CA ALA A 191 20.15 7.59 9.32
C ALA A 191 20.46 6.12 8.97
N ASN A 192 19.78 5.55 7.98
CA ASN A 192 20.06 4.21 7.48
C ASN A 192 21.47 4.11 6.86
N ALA A 193 21.90 5.15 6.13
CA ALA A 193 23.26 5.21 5.58
C ALA A 193 24.32 5.33 6.69
N ASP A 194 24.05 6.13 7.72
CA ASP A 194 24.95 6.34 8.86
C ASP A 194 25.12 5.05 9.71
N THR A 195 24.04 4.27 9.86
CA THR A 195 24.01 3.10 10.78
C THR A 195 24.21 1.76 10.09
N GLY A 196 24.04 1.68 8.76
CA GLY A 196 23.97 0.42 8.00
C GLY A 196 22.71 -0.41 8.26
N ARG A 197 21.76 0.09 9.07
CA ARG A 197 20.47 -0.55 9.33
C ARG A 197 19.40 -0.08 8.34
N ARG A 198 18.20 -0.67 8.40
CA ARG A 198 17.05 -0.27 7.57
C ARG A 198 15.80 -0.02 8.40
N CYS A 199 15.66 1.22 8.85
CA CYS A 199 14.40 1.78 9.34
C CYS A 199 13.49 2.13 8.15
N LEU A 200 12.20 1.79 8.23
CA LEU A 200 11.19 2.08 7.21
C LEU A 200 10.44 3.37 7.58
N TYR A 201 10.13 4.23 6.60
CA TYR A 201 9.22 5.37 6.80
C TYR A 201 7.91 5.14 6.05
N LEU A 202 6.78 5.22 6.76
CA LEU A 202 5.43 5.02 6.25
C LEU A 202 4.61 6.31 6.42
N PRO A 203 4.53 7.16 5.37
CA PRO A 203 3.71 8.37 5.42
C PRO A 203 2.22 8.04 5.51
N HIS A 204 1.47 8.92 6.17
CA HIS A 204 0.01 8.79 6.23
C HIS A 204 -0.61 9.40 4.98
N VAL A 205 -1.32 8.59 4.20
CA VAL A 205 -2.08 9.06 3.04
C VAL A 205 -3.53 9.26 3.42
N ALA A 206 -3.97 10.52 3.38
CA ALA A 206 -5.36 10.92 3.51
C ALA A 206 -5.64 12.08 2.54
N ALA A 207 -6.57 11.85 1.61
CA ALA A 207 -7.00 12.83 0.62
C ALA A 207 -8.47 12.55 0.21
N PRO A 208 -9.16 13.50 -0.42
CA PRO A 208 -10.43 13.23 -1.09
C PRO A 208 -10.29 12.09 -2.11
N ALA A 209 -11.37 11.34 -2.33
CA ALA A 209 -11.34 10.11 -3.13
C ALA A 209 -10.78 10.32 -4.56
N ASN A 210 -11.08 11.45 -5.19
CA ASN A 210 -10.60 11.81 -6.54
C ASN A 210 -9.11 12.21 -6.60
N GLU A 211 -8.43 12.32 -5.44
CA GLU A 211 -7.01 12.66 -5.36
C GLU A 211 -6.15 11.54 -4.77
N LEU A 212 -6.75 10.55 -4.10
CA LEU A 212 -6.01 9.50 -3.38
C LEU A 212 -4.93 8.83 -4.25
N GLU A 213 -5.24 8.51 -5.50
CA GLU A 213 -4.31 7.86 -6.42
C GLU A 213 -3.00 8.64 -6.59
N ARG A 214 -3.08 9.97 -6.78
CA ARG A 214 -1.93 10.87 -6.89
C ARG A 214 -1.03 10.84 -5.64
N TYR A 215 -1.62 10.65 -4.46
CA TYR A 215 -0.85 10.56 -3.21
C TYR A 215 -0.11 9.22 -3.11
N PHE A 216 -0.77 8.10 -3.44
CA PHE A 216 -0.12 6.78 -3.48
C PHE A 216 0.99 6.73 -4.55
N GLU A 217 0.72 7.29 -5.73
CA GLU A 217 1.70 7.42 -6.82
C GLU A 217 2.95 8.18 -6.35
N TYR A 218 2.79 9.28 -5.63
CA TYR A 218 3.94 10.03 -5.11
C TYR A 218 4.76 9.24 -4.09
N VAL A 219 4.10 8.51 -3.18
CA VAL A 219 4.79 7.67 -2.19
C VAL A 219 5.60 6.58 -2.89
N HIS A 220 5.04 5.96 -3.93
CA HIS A 220 5.72 4.99 -4.78
C HIS A 220 6.92 5.63 -5.51
N TRP A 221 6.71 6.76 -6.19
CA TRP A 221 7.77 7.50 -6.90
C TRP A 221 8.93 7.92 -5.98
N LEU A 222 8.61 8.34 -4.75
CA LEU A 222 9.61 8.71 -3.75
C LEU A 222 10.50 7.51 -3.34
N GLY A 223 10.02 6.28 -3.55
CA GLY A 223 10.69 5.06 -3.14
C GLY A 223 10.47 4.72 -1.66
N ALA A 224 9.40 5.24 -1.05
CA ALA A 224 9.01 4.82 0.29
C ALA A 224 8.43 3.39 0.24
N PRO A 225 8.69 2.54 1.24
CA PRO A 225 8.33 1.13 1.20
C PRO A 225 6.82 0.86 1.35
N GLY A 226 6.04 1.84 1.81
CA GLY A 226 4.63 1.65 2.12
C GLY A 226 3.95 2.90 2.63
N VAL A 227 2.70 2.73 3.06
CA VAL A 227 1.84 3.79 3.60
C VAL A 227 1.22 3.39 4.93
N LEU A 228 0.94 4.38 5.76
CA LEU A 228 -0.12 4.31 6.75
C LEU A 228 -1.43 4.75 6.09
N ALA A 229 -2.50 3.97 6.27
CA ALA A 229 -3.85 4.36 5.87
C ALA A 229 -4.86 4.02 6.96
N CYS A 230 -6.03 4.67 6.92
CA CYS A 230 -7.17 4.39 7.78
C CYS A 230 -8.28 3.70 6.97
N PRO A 231 -8.31 2.36 6.84
CA PRO A 231 -9.19 1.69 5.88
C PRO A 231 -10.68 1.94 6.11
N MET A 232 -11.12 2.06 7.37
CA MET A 232 -12.53 2.34 7.67
C MET A 232 -12.95 3.76 7.31
N ILE A 233 -12.01 4.71 7.22
CA ILE A 233 -12.29 6.09 6.79
C ILE A 233 -12.15 6.21 5.27
N MET A 234 -11.10 5.60 4.69
CA MET A 234 -10.76 5.65 3.27
C MET A 234 -11.69 4.77 2.41
N GLY A 235 -12.24 3.71 3.00
CA GLY A 235 -12.87 2.59 2.31
C GLY A 235 -11.92 1.40 2.22
N LEU A 236 -12.40 0.22 2.66
CA LEU A 236 -11.63 -1.02 2.71
C LEU A 236 -11.06 -1.40 1.34
N ASP A 237 -11.90 -1.34 0.30
CA ASP A 237 -11.50 -1.72 -1.05
C ASP A 237 -10.62 -0.67 -1.74
N THR A 238 -10.82 0.62 -1.44
CA THR A 238 -9.95 1.70 -1.91
C THR A 238 -8.52 1.52 -1.37
N ALA A 239 -8.39 1.26 -0.06
CA ALA A 239 -7.09 1.00 0.57
C ALA A 239 -6.41 -0.24 -0.04
N ARG A 240 -7.17 -1.33 -0.25
CA ARG A 240 -6.70 -2.55 -0.93
C ARG A 240 -6.18 -2.24 -2.32
N ALA A 241 -7.01 -1.63 -3.15
CA ALA A 241 -6.75 -1.43 -4.57
C ALA A 241 -5.52 -0.54 -4.79
N LEU A 242 -5.42 0.58 -4.07
CA LEU A 242 -4.30 1.52 -4.22
C LEU A 242 -2.99 0.98 -3.66
N ALA A 243 -2.99 0.32 -2.50
CA ALA A 243 -1.77 -0.29 -1.98
C ALA A 243 -1.24 -1.39 -2.91
N GLN A 244 -2.13 -2.19 -3.51
CA GLN A 244 -1.76 -3.23 -4.47
C GLN A 244 -1.26 -2.65 -5.79
N ALA A 245 -1.96 -1.66 -6.35
CA ALA A 245 -1.60 -1.04 -7.64
C ALA A 245 -0.20 -0.41 -7.62
N TYR A 246 0.19 0.17 -6.48
CA TYR A 246 1.50 0.81 -6.31
C TYR A 246 2.51 -0.06 -5.55
N GLU A 247 2.18 -1.33 -5.31
CA GLU A 247 3.09 -2.29 -4.71
C GLU A 247 3.61 -1.89 -3.33
N LEU A 248 2.80 -1.16 -2.56
CA LEU A 248 3.16 -0.56 -1.28
C LEU A 248 2.77 -1.46 -0.12
N LEU A 249 3.64 -1.52 0.90
CA LEU A 249 3.27 -2.08 2.20
C LEU A 249 2.10 -1.29 2.81
N LEU A 250 1.11 -1.99 3.34
CA LEU A 250 -0.06 -1.37 3.98
C LEU A 250 0.00 -1.55 5.49
N MET A 251 0.25 -0.45 6.21
CA MET A 251 0.04 -0.36 7.66
C MET A 251 -1.36 0.21 7.94
N ALA A 252 -2.27 -0.63 8.41
CA ALA A 252 -3.67 -0.28 8.62
C ALA A 252 -3.91 0.29 10.03
N HIS A 253 -4.43 1.50 10.11
CA HIS A 253 -4.79 2.17 11.35
C HIS A 253 -6.23 1.85 11.78
N PRO A 254 -6.54 1.66 13.09
CA PRO A 254 -7.86 1.27 13.59
C PRO A 254 -8.82 2.47 13.73
N ALA A 255 -8.61 3.56 13.01
CA ALA A 255 -9.50 4.72 13.15
C ALA A 255 -10.91 4.31 12.69
N LEU A 256 -11.94 4.76 13.41
CA LEU A 256 -13.36 4.42 13.22
C LEU A 256 -13.77 2.98 13.59
N THR A 257 -12.86 2.05 13.92
CA THR A 257 -13.24 0.65 14.21
C THR A 257 -13.98 0.49 15.54
N GLY A 258 -13.72 1.36 16.53
CA GLY A 258 -14.35 1.28 17.85
C GLY A 258 -15.89 1.36 17.82
N SER A 259 -16.48 2.02 16.82
CA SER A 259 -17.94 2.05 16.62
C SER A 259 -18.53 0.68 16.25
N TYR A 260 -17.69 -0.24 15.78
CA TYR A 260 -18.08 -1.60 15.41
C TYR A 260 -17.68 -2.62 16.48
N THR A 261 -16.59 -2.40 17.20
CA THR A 261 -16.02 -3.44 18.06
C THR A 261 -16.39 -3.32 19.54
N ASN A 262 -16.69 -2.11 20.04
CA ASN A 262 -16.84 -1.85 21.48
C ASN A 262 -18.15 -2.40 22.11
N SER A 263 -19.14 -2.77 21.31
CA SER A 263 -20.38 -3.38 21.83
C SER A 263 -20.22 -4.90 21.89
N ASP A 264 -20.54 -5.50 23.04
CA ASP A 264 -20.52 -6.97 23.20
C ASP A 264 -21.70 -7.66 22.45
N THR A 265 -22.77 -6.92 22.17
CA THR A 265 -24.02 -7.46 21.59
C THR A 265 -24.25 -7.05 20.14
N GLN A 266 -23.57 -6.02 19.64
CA GLN A 266 -23.74 -5.53 18.26
C GLN A 266 -22.40 -5.23 17.59
N GLY A 267 -22.39 -5.19 16.26
CA GLY A 267 -21.22 -4.80 15.47
C GLY A 267 -20.40 -6.00 15.00
N ILE A 268 -19.07 -5.85 14.96
CA ILE A 268 -18.15 -6.86 14.42
C ILE A 268 -17.10 -7.20 15.47
N ASP A 269 -16.79 -8.48 15.61
CA ASP A 269 -15.70 -8.97 16.46
C ASP A 269 -14.35 -8.31 16.17
N HIS A 270 -13.58 -8.06 17.22
CA HIS A 270 -12.27 -7.41 17.15
C HIS A 270 -11.32 -8.14 16.21
N GLY A 271 -11.17 -9.44 16.40
CA GLY A 271 -10.29 -10.27 15.61
C GLY A 271 -10.79 -10.45 14.18
N LEU A 272 -12.11 -10.51 13.98
CA LEU A 272 -12.68 -10.56 12.64
C LEU A 272 -12.41 -9.28 11.84
N LEU A 273 -12.62 -8.09 12.44
CA LEU A 273 -12.43 -6.80 11.76
C LEU A 273 -10.94 -6.45 11.60
N LEU A 274 -10.21 -6.35 12.71
CA LEU A 274 -8.82 -5.89 12.73
C LEU A 274 -7.82 -7.00 12.40
N GLY A 275 -8.24 -8.27 12.46
CA GLY A 275 -7.44 -9.41 12.06
C GLY A 275 -7.77 -9.89 10.66
N THR A 276 -8.85 -10.64 10.52
CA THR A 276 -9.19 -11.31 9.26
C THR A 276 -9.49 -10.31 8.14
N LEU A 277 -10.41 -9.36 8.32
CA LEU A 277 -10.84 -8.45 7.25
C LEU A 277 -9.72 -7.50 6.83
N PHE A 278 -8.95 -6.96 7.78
CA PHE A 278 -7.77 -6.14 7.48
C PHE A 278 -6.70 -6.93 6.72
N ARG A 279 -6.50 -8.21 7.03
CA ARG A 279 -5.61 -9.09 6.26
C ARG A 279 -6.12 -9.35 4.85
N LEU A 280 -7.44 -9.53 4.66
CA LEU A 280 -8.04 -9.74 3.33
C LEU A 280 -7.82 -8.53 2.40
N ILE A 281 -7.85 -7.30 2.93
CA ILE A 281 -7.56 -6.08 2.15
C ILE A 281 -6.06 -5.83 1.94
N GLY A 282 -5.21 -6.76 2.39
CA GLY A 282 -3.77 -6.69 2.16
C GLY A 282 -2.97 -5.90 3.19
N ALA A 283 -3.52 -5.65 4.39
CA ALA A 283 -2.73 -5.06 5.47
C ALA A 283 -1.58 -5.99 5.87
N ASP A 284 -0.35 -5.53 5.68
CA ASP A 284 0.84 -6.22 6.18
C ASP A 284 1.01 -6.03 7.68
N ILE A 285 0.59 -4.88 8.20
CA ILE A 285 0.57 -4.57 9.62
C ILE A 285 -0.83 -4.05 9.99
N SER A 286 -1.44 -4.61 11.01
CA SER A 286 -2.71 -4.12 11.57
C SER A 286 -2.48 -3.54 12.96
N ILE A 287 -2.71 -2.23 13.09
CA ILE A 287 -2.60 -1.51 14.36
C ILE A 287 -3.88 -1.71 15.18
N PHE A 288 -3.76 -1.98 16.48
CA PHE A 288 -4.90 -2.02 17.39
C PHE A 288 -4.53 -1.53 18.80
N PRO A 289 -5.50 -1.01 19.58
CA PRO A 289 -5.27 -0.65 20.98
C PRO A 289 -4.76 -1.81 21.83
N ASN A 290 -3.69 -1.58 22.60
CA ASN A 290 -3.19 -2.56 23.58
C ASN A 290 -3.97 -2.49 24.91
N VAL A 291 -3.92 -3.59 25.67
CA VAL A 291 -4.45 -3.69 27.03
C VAL A 291 -3.72 -2.71 27.96
N GLY A 292 -4.45 -2.15 28.93
CA GLY A 292 -3.87 -1.24 29.94
C GLY A 292 -3.59 0.17 29.41
N GLY A 293 -3.97 0.46 28.16
CA GLY A 293 -3.97 1.80 27.59
C GLY A 293 -5.21 2.61 27.99
N ARG A 294 -5.46 3.67 27.22
CA ARG A 294 -6.64 4.54 27.39
C ARG A 294 -7.94 3.93 26.86
N PHE A 295 -7.85 2.82 26.13
CA PHE A 295 -8.95 2.20 25.42
C PHE A 295 -9.33 0.87 26.09
N SER A 296 -10.60 0.50 26.02
CA SER A 296 -11.20 -0.58 26.80
C SER A 296 -10.99 -2.00 26.24
N TYR A 297 -9.91 -2.23 25.48
CA TYR A 297 -9.65 -3.55 24.87
C TYR A 297 -9.24 -4.57 25.94
N ARG A 298 -9.82 -5.76 25.86
CA ARG A 298 -9.52 -6.88 26.77
C ARG A 298 -8.35 -7.70 26.22
N ALA A 299 -7.67 -8.44 27.09
CA ALA A 299 -6.58 -9.33 26.66
C ALA A 299 -7.05 -10.38 25.65
N GLU A 300 -8.27 -10.88 25.80
CA GLU A 300 -8.90 -11.81 24.86
C GLU A 300 -9.09 -11.19 23.47
N ASP A 301 -9.51 -9.92 23.38
CA ASP A 301 -9.69 -9.22 22.11
C ASP A 301 -8.34 -9.06 21.38
N CYS A 302 -7.32 -8.62 22.11
CA CYS A 302 -5.96 -8.46 21.58
C CYS A 302 -5.36 -9.80 21.11
N ALA A 303 -5.55 -10.87 21.89
CA ALA A 303 -5.12 -12.22 21.51
C ALA A 303 -5.84 -12.71 20.25
N ASN A 304 -7.17 -12.52 20.17
CA ASN A 304 -7.96 -12.88 19.00
C ASN A 304 -7.51 -12.14 17.73
N ILE A 305 -7.20 -10.83 17.82
CA ILE A 305 -6.61 -10.07 16.70
C ILE A 305 -5.26 -10.66 16.28
N ARG A 306 -4.34 -10.83 17.26
CA ARG A 306 -3.00 -11.41 17.04
C ARG A 306 -3.07 -12.75 16.32
N ASP A 307 -3.96 -13.63 16.78
CA ASP A 307 -4.05 -15.00 16.29
C ASP A 307 -4.66 -15.04 14.88
N ARG A 308 -5.72 -14.26 14.60
CA ARG A 308 -6.33 -14.21 13.26
C ARG A 308 -5.43 -13.58 12.19
N LEU A 309 -4.57 -12.64 12.57
CA LEU A 309 -3.57 -12.08 11.65
C LEU A 309 -2.56 -13.13 11.19
N ARG A 310 -2.30 -14.16 11.99
CA ARG A 310 -1.24 -15.17 11.73
C ARG A 310 -1.78 -16.54 11.35
N ALA A 311 -3.02 -16.87 11.70
CA ALA A 311 -3.62 -18.17 11.44
C ALA A 311 -3.61 -18.53 9.94
N PRO A 312 -3.62 -19.81 9.55
CA PRO A 312 -3.82 -20.20 8.16
C PRO A 312 -5.12 -19.59 7.59
N LEU A 313 -5.05 -19.00 6.39
CA LEU A 313 -6.20 -18.41 5.70
C LEU A 313 -5.99 -18.55 4.18
N GLY A 314 -6.28 -19.74 3.66
CA GLY A 314 -5.94 -20.12 2.29
C GLY A 314 -4.44 -19.92 2.02
N ALA A 315 -4.11 -19.38 0.85
CA ALA A 315 -2.74 -19.04 0.46
C ALA A 315 -2.28 -17.64 0.94
N LEU A 316 -3.10 -16.90 1.68
CA LEU A 316 -2.77 -15.54 2.08
C LEU A 316 -1.64 -15.52 3.12
N ARG A 317 -0.66 -14.65 2.93
CA ARG A 317 0.44 -14.47 3.88
C ARG A 317 -0.07 -14.00 5.25
N PRO A 318 0.59 -14.38 6.36
CA PRO A 318 0.28 -13.84 7.68
C PRO A 318 0.65 -12.35 7.75
N ALA A 319 -0.11 -11.59 8.53
CA ALA A 319 0.09 -10.18 8.80
C ALA A 319 0.62 -9.94 10.22
N TRP A 320 1.19 -8.76 10.46
CA TRP A 320 1.75 -8.37 11.74
C TRP A 320 0.72 -7.74 12.67
N PRO A 321 0.53 -8.27 13.89
CA PRO A 321 -0.14 -7.53 14.96
C PRO A 321 0.73 -6.37 15.42
N CYS A 322 0.11 -5.20 15.53
CA CYS A 322 0.75 -3.98 16.01
C CYS A 322 -0.05 -3.38 17.17
N PRO A 323 0.13 -3.91 18.39
CA PRO A 323 -0.43 -3.28 19.59
C PRO A 323 0.10 -1.86 19.75
N ALA A 324 -0.78 -0.93 20.16
CA ALA A 324 -0.46 0.47 20.32
C ALA A 324 -1.18 1.11 21.51
N GLY A 325 -0.49 2.03 22.20
CA GLY A 325 -1.02 2.79 23.35
C GLY A 325 -0.88 2.04 24.68
N GLY A 326 -0.55 2.73 25.77
CA GLY A 326 -0.32 2.08 27.07
C GLY A 326 0.93 1.19 27.13
N MET A 327 1.87 1.35 26.20
CA MET A 327 3.10 0.55 26.12
C MET A 327 4.26 1.31 26.75
N HIS A 328 4.84 0.73 27.79
CA HIS A 328 5.82 1.35 28.69
C HIS A 328 6.93 0.33 29.01
N LEU A 329 8.09 0.78 29.48
CA LEU A 329 9.18 -0.13 29.84
C LEU A 329 8.77 -1.19 30.89
N ASN A 330 7.86 -0.84 31.80
CA ASN A 330 7.45 -1.71 32.91
C ASN A 330 6.45 -2.82 32.53
N ASN A 331 5.88 -2.79 31.32
CA ASN A 331 4.96 -3.83 30.83
C ASN A 331 5.46 -4.53 29.55
N LEU A 332 6.71 -4.29 29.15
CA LEU A 332 7.32 -4.97 28.01
C LEU A 332 7.40 -6.49 28.21
N ASP A 333 7.64 -6.98 29.43
CA ASP A 333 7.68 -8.42 29.73
C ASP A 333 6.35 -9.11 29.37
N THR A 334 5.24 -8.52 29.80
CA THR A 334 3.89 -9.02 29.49
C THR A 334 3.62 -8.93 27.99
N MET A 335 3.95 -7.80 27.35
CA MET A 335 3.76 -7.64 25.91
C MET A 335 4.62 -8.62 25.09
N ALA A 336 5.84 -8.90 25.54
CA ALA A 336 6.74 -9.85 24.91
C ALA A 336 6.14 -11.27 24.94
N ALA A 337 5.61 -11.68 26.09
CA ALA A 337 4.92 -12.96 26.25
C ALA A 337 3.63 -13.03 25.41
N ASP A 338 2.84 -11.96 25.41
CA ASP A 338 1.54 -11.94 24.73
C ASP A 338 1.71 -11.91 23.21
N TYR A 339 2.54 -11.04 22.66
CA TYR A 339 2.60 -10.84 21.21
C TYR A 339 3.72 -11.61 20.52
N GLY A 340 4.81 -11.91 21.22
CA GLY A 340 5.95 -12.64 20.66
C GLY A 340 6.73 -11.87 19.59
N ALA A 341 7.73 -12.53 19.00
CA ALA A 341 8.69 -11.90 18.10
C ALA A 341 8.07 -11.33 16.82
N ASP A 342 7.06 -11.97 16.24
CA ASP A 342 6.43 -11.50 15.00
C ASP A 342 5.30 -10.49 15.26
N SER A 343 5.61 -9.45 16.04
CA SER A 343 4.75 -8.29 16.31
C SER A 343 5.47 -6.94 16.15
N VAL A 344 4.71 -5.88 15.93
CA VAL A 344 5.25 -4.52 15.87
C VAL A 344 4.85 -3.78 17.15
N PHE A 345 5.81 -3.36 17.96
CA PHE A 345 5.56 -2.53 19.12
C PHE A 345 5.55 -1.06 18.72
N LEU A 346 4.36 -0.47 18.56
CA LEU A 346 4.19 0.95 18.30
C LEU A 346 4.22 1.80 19.59
N ILE A 347 5.41 2.27 19.95
CA ILE A 347 5.65 3.04 21.19
C ILE A 347 5.71 4.54 20.86
N GLY A 348 4.64 5.26 21.17
CA GLY A 348 4.55 6.70 20.95
C GLY A 348 5.01 7.54 22.15
N GLY A 349 4.06 7.91 23.02
CA GLY A 349 4.29 8.92 24.06
C GLY A 349 5.31 8.52 25.13
N ALA A 350 5.37 7.24 25.47
CA ALA A 350 6.34 6.72 26.44
C ALA A 350 7.79 6.89 25.97
N LEU A 351 8.03 6.78 24.67
CA LEU A 351 9.35 6.92 24.08
C LEU A 351 9.79 8.40 24.09
N LEU A 352 8.88 9.32 23.74
CA LEU A 352 9.11 10.77 23.84
C LEU A 352 9.26 11.29 25.28
N GLY A 353 8.64 10.61 26.26
CA GLY A 353 8.66 11.01 27.66
C GLY A 353 9.83 10.46 28.47
N HIS A 354 10.65 9.56 27.91
CA HIS A 354 11.74 8.91 28.64
C HIS A 354 12.97 9.80 28.81
N SER A 355 13.34 10.53 27.76
CA SER A 355 14.45 11.48 27.73
C SER A 355 14.15 12.55 26.67
N ASP A 356 14.80 13.70 26.81
CA ASP A 356 14.90 14.76 25.80
C ASP A 356 15.57 14.31 24.50
N GLN A 357 16.33 13.22 24.51
CA GLN A 357 17.01 12.65 23.36
C GLN A 357 16.31 11.40 22.84
N LEU A 358 15.61 11.54 21.72
CA LEU A 358 14.83 10.47 21.10
C LEU A 358 15.68 9.24 20.73
N THR A 359 16.93 9.47 20.31
CA THR A 359 17.93 8.43 20.03
C THR A 359 18.18 7.55 21.26
N ALA A 360 18.41 8.17 22.43
CA ALA A 360 18.68 7.46 23.68
C ALA A 360 17.45 6.69 24.18
N SER A 361 16.26 7.30 24.09
CA SER A 361 15.00 6.64 24.42
C SER A 361 14.77 5.40 23.56
N THR A 362 14.99 5.51 22.25
CA THR A 362 14.80 4.40 21.31
C THR A 362 15.77 3.25 21.63
N ALA A 363 17.04 3.55 21.85
CA ALA A 363 18.04 2.56 22.22
C ALA A 363 17.68 1.85 23.54
N ARG A 364 17.21 2.59 24.55
CA ARG A 364 16.79 2.01 25.83
C ARG A 364 15.64 1.03 25.69
N PHE A 365 14.64 1.34 24.87
CA PHE A 365 13.52 0.43 24.60
C PHE A 365 13.97 -0.82 23.85
N LEU A 366 14.88 -0.68 22.87
CA LEU A 366 15.44 -1.84 22.17
C LEU A 366 16.26 -2.74 23.09
N ASP A 367 17.07 -2.17 23.98
CA ASP A 367 17.84 -2.94 24.95
C ASP A 367 16.93 -3.74 25.89
N GLU A 368 15.78 -3.17 26.27
CA GLU A 368 14.79 -3.91 27.05
C GLU A 368 14.12 -5.02 26.23
N ILE A 369 13.72 -4.75 24.98
CA ILE A 369 13.18 -5.79 24.08
C ILE A 369 14.18 -6.94 23.91
N ARG A 370 15.47 -6.64 23.70
CA ARG A 370 16.54 -7.63 23.51
C ARG A 370 16.78 -8.53 24.72
N ARG A 371 16.32 -8.16 25.92
CA ARG A 371 16.40 -9.04 27.10
C ARG A 371 15.41 -10.20 27.03
N HIS A 372 14.36 -10.06 26.22
CA HIS A 372 13.28 -11.03 26.08
C HIS A 372 13.38 -11.86 24.79
N PHE A 373 14.25 -11.47 23.87
CA PHE A 373 14.26 -11.98 22.51
C PHE A 373 15.66 -12.14 21.94
N ASP A 374 15.89 -13.22 21.21
CA ASP A 374 17.17 -13.51 20.54
C ASP A 374 17.24 -12.81 19.18
N GLU A 375 17.63 -11.52 19.19
CA GLU A 375 17.79 -10.74 17.96
C GLU A 375 18.86 -11.35 17.04
N ARG A 376 18.51 -11.45 15.75
CA ARG A 376 19.47 -11.68 14.66
C ARG A 376 19.32 -10.59 13.63
N LEU A 377 20.44 -9.97 13.26
CA LEU A 377 20.49 -8.95 12.22
C LEU A 377 21.09 -9.54 10.95
N GLU A 378 20.40 -9.34 9.84
CA GLU A 378 20.81 -9.73 8.50
C GLU A 378 20.86 -8.50 7.60
N ALA A 379 21.60 -8.59 6.48
CA ALA A 379 21.61 -7.54 5.50
C ALA A 379 20.18 -7.39 4.92
N PRO A 380 19.54 -6.21 5.04
CA PRO A 380 18.18 -6.05 4.57
C PRO A 380 18.09 -6.29 3.06
N GLU A 381 17.11 -7.08 2.63
CA GLU A 381 16.77 -7.21 1.22
C GLU A 381 16.34 -5.83 0.70
N ARG A 382 17.11 -5.33 -0.25
CA ARG A 382 16.65 -4.25 -1.09
C ARG A 382 15.68 -4.88 -2.09
N PRO A 383 14.48 -4.30 -2.32
CA PRO A 383 13.57 -4.81 -3.35
C PRO A 383 14.37 -5.07 -4.62
N GLU A 384 14.18 -6.25 -5.19
CA GLU A 384 15.13 -6.95 -6.06
C GLU A 384 15.94 -6.02 -6.96
N LYS A 385 17.25 -6.05 -6.76
CA LYS A 385 18.18 -5.72 -7.83
C LYS A 385 18.12 -6.85 -8.84
N PHE A 386 17.71 -6.51 -10.06
CA PHE A 386 17.96 -7.34 -11.24
C PHE A 386 19.43 -7.79 -11.27
N SER A 387 19.62 -9.08 -11.61
CA SER A 387 20.87 -9.87 -11.46
C SER A 387 22.14 -9.17 -11.95
N ASP A 388 23.25 -9.36 -11.22
CA ASP A 388 24.56 -8.74 -11.47
C ASP A 388 25.25 -9.15 -12.79
N GLU A 389 24.76 -10.18 -13.49
CA GLU A 389 25.29 -10.59 -14.81
C GLU A 389 25.16 -9.48 -15.88
N ALA A 390 24.11 -8.65 -15.82
CA ALA A 390 23.91 -7.55 -16.79
C ALA A 390 24.86 -6.35 -16.55
N ALA A 391 25.39 -6.18 -15.35
CA ALA A 391 26.23 -5.03 -15.00
C ALA A 391 27.67 -5.13 -15.55
N GLN A 392 28.13 -6.33 -15.91
CA GLN A 392 29.50 -6.56 -16.40
C GLN A 392 29.70 -6.19 -17.88
N SER A 393 28.63 -6.02 -18.67
CA SER A 393 28.70 -5.68 -20.10
C SER A 393 28.53 -4.20 -20.44
N VAL A 394 28.34 -3.33 -19.43
CA VAL A 394 28.05 -1.91 -19.64
C VAL A 394 29.30 -1.11 -20.04
N LEU A 395 29.25 -0.46 -21.21
CA LEU A 395 30.30 0.46 -21.65
C LEU A 395 30.27 1.75 -20.81
N ARG A 396 31.37 2.05 -20.12
CA ARG A 396 31.50 3.23 -19.26
C ARG A 396 31.83 4.53 -20.01
N HIS A 397 32.21 4.42 -21.28
CA HIS A 397 32.56 5.54 -22.14
C HIS A 397 32.04 5.27 -23.56
N LEU A 398 31.07 6.07 -23.98
CA LEU A 398 30.57 6.10 -25.35
C LEU A 398 31.28 7.21 -26.09
N LYS A 399 32.31 6.85 -26.86
CA LYS A 399 33.10 7.83 -27.60
C LYS A 399 32.24 8.41 -28.72
N PHE A 400 32.13 9.73 -28.76
CA PHE A 400 31.50 10.44 -29.89
C PHE A 400 32.35 10.29 -31.15
N GLU A 401 31.68 10.10 -32.29
CA GLU A 401 32.26 9.94 -33.61
C GLU A 401 31.58 10.87 -34.62
N ASP A 402 32.23 11.08 -35.76
CA ASP A 402 31.74 11.99 -36.80
C ASP A 402 30.33 11.61 -37.30
N GLY A 403 29.57 12.63 -37.68
CA GLY A 403 28.19 12.43 -38.16
C GLY A 403 27.18 12.12 -37.06
N PHE A 404 27.46 12.53 -35.82
CA PHE A 404 26.60 12.29 -34.65
C PHE A 404 26.34 10.79 -34.46
N GLN A 405 27.44 10.06 -34.32
CA GLN A 405 27.50 8.64 -34.00
C GLN A 405 28.21 8.45 -32.67
N TRP A 406 28.01 7.28 -32.06
CA TRP A 406 28.71 6.89 -30.85
C TRP A 406 29.20 5.46 -30.99
N SER A 407 30.42 5.21 -30.53
CA SER A 407 31.05 3.88 -30.57
C SER A 407 30.11 2.82 -29.98
N ASN A 408 29.88 1.73 -30.72
CA ASN A 408 29.02 0.60 -30.31
C ASN A 408 27.54 0.96 -30.08
N ARG A 409 27.03 1.99 -30.76
CA ARG A 409 25.59 2.31 -30.82
C ARG A 409 25.13 2.38 -32.26
N GLU A 410 24.20 1.50 -32.61
CA GLU A 410 23.58 1.49 -33.93
C GLU A 410 22.26 2.28 -33.94
N SER A 411 21.87 2.72 -35.13
CA SER A 411 20.55 3.31 -35.31
C SER A 411 19.47 2.25 -35.15
N THR A 412 18.48 2.55 -34.33
CA THR A 412 17.26 1.74 -34.20
C THR A 412 16.11 2.38 -35.00
N PRO A 413 15.13 1.59 -35.46
CA PRO A 413 13.90 2.14 -36.02
C PRO A 413 13.22 3.07 -35.01
N TYR A 414 12.66 4.20 -35.48
CA TYR A 414 12.01 5.18 -34.60
C TYR A 414 10.75 4.59 -33.95
N LYS A 415 9.76 4.17 -34.76
CA LYS A 415 8.48 3.55 -34.36
C LYS A 415 7.95 2.64 -35.47
N ASP A 416 7.01 1.76 -35.16
CA ASP A 416 6.20 1.06 -36.17
C ASP A 416 5.21 2.05 -36.80
N ALA A 417 5.14 2.08 -38.14
CA ALA A 417 4.38 3.08 -38.89
C ALA A 417 2.84 2.94 -38.78
N ALA A 418 2.34 1.95 -38.05
CA ALA A 418 0.91 1.64 -37.95
C ALA A 418 0.12 2.58 -37.02
N ASP A 419 0.77 3.16 -36.00
CA ASP A 419 0.04 3.87 -34.92
C ASP A 419 0.10 5.40 -35.03
N LEU A 420 1.26 5.98 -35.34
CA LEU A 420 1.49 7.43 -35.39
C LEU A 420 2.37 7.82 -36.58
N ALA A 421 1.96 8.85 -37.34
CA ALA A 421 2.71 9.31 -38.49
C ALA A 421 4.00 10.03 -38.08
N PHE A 422 5.12 9.67 -38.69
CA PHE A 422 6.41 10.34 -38.59
C PHE A 422 7.13 10.23 -39.94
N LYS A 423 8.16 11.05 -40.17
CA LYS A 423 8.90 11.05 -41.44
C LYS A 423 10.39 11.29 -41.23
N ALA A 424 11.21 10.41 -41.80
CA ALA A 424 12.66 10.55 -41.91
C ALA A 424 13.35 10.87 -40.57
N VAL A 425 13.04 10.07 -39.54
CA VAL A 425 13.62 10.18 -38.20
C VAL A 425 14.53 8.98 -37.94
N ARG A 426 15.77 9.29 -37.53
CA ARG A 426 16.77 8.34 -37.05
C ARG A 426 16.81 8.40 -35.52
N ARG A 427 16.90 7.25 -34.86
CA ARG A 427 17.03 7.14 -33.39
C ARG A 427 18.26 6.34 -33.02
N VAL A 428 19.05 6.83 -32.08
CA VAL A 428 20.15 6.09 -31.46
C VAL A 428 19.90 6.06 -29.95
N GLU A 429 19.77 4.87 -29.39
CA GLU A 429 19.69 4.67 -27.94
C GLU A 429 21.11 4.81 -27.38
N LEU A 430 21.37 5.71 -26.43
CA LEU A 430 22.72 5.94 -25.91
C LEU A 430 22.93 5.24 -24.58
N VAL A 431 22.06 5.50 -23.60
CA VAL A 431 22.15 4.93 -22.24
C VAL A 431 20.75 4.52 -21.79
N GLY A 432 20.64 3.38 -21.08
CA GLY A 432 19.41 2.89 -20.45
C GLY A 432 18.89 1.59 -21.06
N LYS A 433 19.30 1.23 -22.27
CA LYS A 433 18.85 0.00 -22.97
C LYS A 433 19.91 -1.09 -23.15
N PHE A 434 21.12 -0.89 -22.62
CA PHE A 434 22.24 -1.82 -22.82
C PHE A 434 22.75 -2.41 -21.50
N GLY A 435 21.88 -2.45 -20.47
CA GLY A 435 22.18 -2.98 -19.14
C GLY A 435 22.59 -1.91 -18.11
N GLU A 436 22.58 -0.62 -18.48
CA GLU A 436 22.89 0.48 -17.56
C GLU A 436 21.82 0.63 -16.45
N ARG A 437 22.26 0.94 -15.23
CA ARG A 437 21.38 1.18 -14.07
C ARG A 437 21.05 2.67 -13.94
N THR A 438 20.31 3.22 -14.90
CA THR A 438 19.91 4.63 -14.91
C THR A 438 18.41 4.79 -14.68
N ARG A 439 17.99 5.82 -13.94
CA ARG A 439 16.56 6.17 -13.78
C ARG A 439 15.95 6.76 -15.05
N CYS A 440 16.79 7.13 -16.00
CA CYS A 440 16.39 7.70 -17.27
C CYS A 440 17.13 7.03 -18.43
N ASP A 441 16.48 7.02 -19.59
CA ASP A 441 17.11 6.70 -20.86
C ASP A 441 17.61 8.00 -21.50
N LEU A 442 18.84 7.97 -22.02
CA LEU A 442 19.37 9.02 -22.89
C LEU A 442 19.38 8.52 -24.32
N ARG A 443 18.78 9.30 -25.22
CA ARG A 443 18.62 8.97 -26.64
C ARG A 443 19.02 10.13 -27.50
N TYR A 444 19.53 9.85 -28.68
CA TYR A 444 19.73 10.83 -29.74
C TYR A 444 18.73 10.59 -30.86
N PHE A 445 18.16 11.69 -31.37
CA PHE A 445 17.30 11.68 -32.55
C PHE A 445 17.88 12.61 -33.60
N GLU A 446 17.70 12.24 -34.86
CA GLU A 446 18.05 13.08 -36.00
C GLU A 446 16.91 13.06 -37.02
N VAL A 447 16.46 14.24 -37.40
CA VAL A 447 15.36 14.48 -38.33
C VAL A 447 15.95 15.05 -39.61
N ALA A 448 15.78 14.34 -40.72
CA ALA A 448 16.26 14.81 -42.02
C ALA A 448 15.48 16.05 -42.51
N PRO A 449 16.02 16.82 -43.48
CA PRO A 449 15.32 17.94 -44.10
C PRO A 449 13.88 17.58 -44.53
N GLY A 450 12.89 18.34 -44.07
CA GLY A 450 11.47 18.12 -44.32
C GLY A 450 10.87 16.89 -43.62
N GLY A 451 11.57 16.34 -42.62
CA GLY A 451 11.13 15.27 -41.73
C GLY A 451 10.49 15.79 -40.44
N PHE A 452 9.85 14.88 -39.70
CA PHE A 452 9.19 15.19 -38.43
C PHE A 452 9.03 13.94 -37.55
N THR A 453 9.09 14.15 -36.24
CA THR A 453 8.71 13.17 -35.20
C THR A 453 7.20 13.01 -35.14
N SER A 454 6.68 12.00 -34.45
CA SER A 454 5.24 11.85 -34.28
C SER A 454 4.63 12.99 -33.45
N LEU A 455 3.45 13.47 -33.84
CA LEU A 455 2.64 14.36 -33.01
C LEU A 455 1.95 13.54 -31.92
N GLU A 456 2.32 13.74 -30.67
CA GLU A 456 1.87 12.89 -29.57
C GLU A 456 1.81 13.60 -28.22
N LYS A 457 1.22 12.93 -27.24
CA LYS A 457 1.22 13.29 -25.81
C LYS A 457 1.35 12.03 -24.95
N HIS A 458 1.89 12.16 -23.75
CA HIS A 458 2.07 11.07 -22.78
C HIS A 458 2.36 11.64 -21.39
N LEU A 459 2.26 10.81 -20.36
CA LEU A 459 2.48 11.20 -18.98
C LEU A 459 3.96 11.41 -18.65
N HIS A 460 4.86 10.61 -19.22
CA HIS A 460 6.30 10.81 -18.99
C HIS A 460 6.80 12.14 -19.54
N THR A 461 7.76 12.74 -18.85
CA THR A 461 8.34 14.03 -19.24
C THR A 461 9.50 13.85 -20.21
N HIS A 462 9.85 14.92 -20.94
CA HIS A 462 11.06 14.94 -21.75
C HIS A 462 11.92 16.13 -21.39
N ILE A 463 13.23 15.90 -21.38
CA ILE A 463 14.22 16.96 -21.48
C ILE A 463 14.87 16.81 -22.85
N VAL A 464 14.59 17.76 -23.74
CA VAL A 464 15.13 17.85 -25.10
C VAL A 464 16.29 18.82 -25.10
N ILE A 465 17.43 18.43 -25.63
CA ILE A 465 18.61 19.27 -25.77
C ILE A 465 19.01 19.31 -27.24
N GLY A 466 18.97 20.49 -27.87
CA GLY A 466 19.43 20.65 -29.24
C GLY A 466 20.90 20.25 -29.36
N ALA A 467 21.27 19.49 -30.39
CA ALA A 467 22.61 18.95 -30.54
C ALA A 467 23.23 19.22 -31.92
N ARG A 468 22.41 19.25 -32.98
CA ARG A 468 22.86 19.48 -34.36
C ARG A 468 21.86 20.34 -35.12
N GLY A 469 22.34 21.35 -35.83
CA GLY A 469 21.51 22.19 -36.68
C GLY A 469 20.37 22.84 -35.89
N THR A 470 19.32 23.24 -36.60
CA THR A 470 18.18 23.95 -36.01
C THR A 470 16.89 23.22 -36.34
N GLY A 471 16.02 23.07 -35.33
CA GLY A 471 14.72 22.43 -35.46
C GLY A 471 13.59 23.31 -34.98
N LEU A 472 12.36 22.92 -35.32
CA LEU A 472 11.15 23.58 -34.86
C LEU A 472 10.37 22.62 -33.97
N LEU A 473 10.25 22.95 -32.69
CA LEU A 473 9.37 22.27 -31.75
C LEU A 473 8.00 22.96 -31.73
N THR A 474 6.96 22.20 -32.03
CA THR A 474 5.57 22.59 -31.79
C THR A 474 5.14 22.02 -30.45
N MET A 475 4.53 22.86 -29.60
CA MET A 475 4.11 22.52 -28.25
C MET A 475 2.78 23.24 -27.96
N GLY A 476 1.67 22.50 -28.04
CA GLY A 476 0.34 23.10 -28.12
C GLY A 476 0.23 24.10 -29.27
N ASN A 477 -0.07 25.37 -28.97
CA ASN A 477 -0.18 26.45 -29.97
C ASN A 477 1.14 27.23 -30.17
N ARG A 478 2.22 26.83 -29.50
CA ARG A 478 3.50 27.54 -29.55
C ARG A 478 4.45 26.82 -30.50
N ARG A 479 5.27 27.62 -31.18
CA ARG A 479 6.37 27.15 -32.02
C ARG A 479 7.66 27.76 -31.49
N ILE A 480 8.62 26.89 -31.19
CA ILE A 480 9.90 27.26 -30.59
C ILE A 480 10.99 26.74 -31.52
N VAL A 481 11.89 27.63 -31.92
CA VAL A 481 13.12 27.24 -32.62
C VAL A 481 14.08 26.67 -31.58
N VAL A 482 14.61 25.49 -31.84
CA VAL A 482 15.56 24.79 -30.97
C VAL A 482 16.91 24.77 -31.67
N GLU A 483 17.88 25.47 -31.10
CA GLU A 483 19.27 25.55 -31.57
C GLU A 483 20.18 24.60 -30.75
N PRO A 484 21.41 24.34 -31.20
CA PRO A 484 22.34 23.51 -30.43
C PRO A 484 22.58 24.10 -29.03
N MET A 485 22.52 23.23 -28.02
CA MET A 485 22.61 23.53 -26.59
C MET A 485 21.39 24.22 -25.96
N ASP A 486 20.33 24.51 -26.72
CA ASP A 486 19.05 24.88 -26.13
C ASP A 486 18.45 23.68 -25.40
N VAL A 487 17.81 23.94 -24.26
CA VAL A 487 17.14 22.92 -23.44
C VAL A 487 15.65 23.23 -23.38
N VAL A 488 14.83 22.25 -23.71
CA VAL A 488 13.37 22.33 -23.61
C VAL A 488 12.85 21.23 -22.71
N TYR A 489 12.02 21.62 -21.74
CA TYR A 489 11.25 20.70 -20.90
C TYR A 489 9.84 20.55 -21.47
N LEU A 490 9.42 19.32 -21.70
CA LEU A 490 8.06 18.97 -22.08
C LEU A 490 7.37 18.34 -20.87
N GLN A 491 6.31 19.00 -20.41
CA GLN A 491 5.55 18.55 -19.25
C GLN A 491 4.60 17.39 -19.60
N PRO A 492 4.06 16.66 -18.60
CA PRO A 492 3.11 15.59 -18.84
C PRO A 492 1.91 16.05 -19.68
N LEU A 493 1.48 15.18 -20.60
CA LEU A 493 0.33 15.32 -21.51
C LEU A 493 0.40 16.51 -22.48
N GLU A 494 1.54 17.19 -22.57
CA GLU A 494 1.73 18.26 -23.52
C GLU A 494 1.84 17.71 -24.94
N VAL A 495 0.94 18.14 -25.82
CA VAL A 495 0.98 17.75 -27.23
C VAL A 495 2.19 18.40 -27.88
N HIS A 496 3.10 17.59 -28.43
CA HIS A 496 4.32 18.09 -29.02
C HIS A 496 4.75 17.35 -30.28
N GLN A 497 5.54 18.03 -31.10
CA GLN A 497 6.16 17.48 -32.30
C GLN A 497 7.40 18.28 -32.69
N LEU A 498 8.51 17.61 -32.96
CA LEU A 498 9.71 18.20 -33.53
C LEU A 498 9.76 18.01 -35.05
N HIS A 499 10.03 19.10 -35.76
CA HIS A 499 10.14 19.20 -37.21
C HIS A 499 11.49 19.75 -37.64
N ASN A 500 11.91 19.38 -38.85
CA ASN A 500 13.03 20.02 -39.51
C ASN A 500 12.59 20.68 -40.82
N GLU A 501 12.45 22.00 -40.80
CA GLU A 501 12.10 22.81 -41.98
C GLU A 501 13.36 23.33 -42.73
N THR A 502 14.56 23.00 -42.24
CA THR A 502 15.82 23.48 -42.80
C THR A 502 16.38 22.53 -43.86
N ARG A 503 17.48 22.92 -44.50
CA ARG A 503 18.20 22.10 -45.49
C ARG A 503 19.28 21.20 -44.87
N GLU A 504 19.59 21.39 -43.58
CA GLU A 504 20.58 20.60 -42.86
C GLU A 504 19.88 19.65 -41.87
N PRO A 505 20.51 18.53 -41.45
CA PRO A 505 19.93 17.65 -40.44
C PRO A 505 19.74 18.35 -39.09
N PHE A 506 18.59 18.13 -38.46
CA PHE A 506 18.31 18.59 -37.09
C PHE A 506 18.44 17.41 -36.14
N GLY A 507 19.32 17.52 -35.14
CA GLY A 507 19.55 16.48 -34.15
C GLY A 507 19.41 17.00 -32.74
N PHE A 508 18.89 16.15 -31.85
CA PHE A 508 18.68 16.48 -30.45
C PHE A 508 18.86 15.26 -29.54
N LEU A 509 19.31 15.51 -28.32
CA LEU A 509 19.29 14.55 -27.22
C LEU A 509 17.93 14.63 -26.52
N CYS A 510 17.45 13.48 -26.07
CA CYS A 510 16.17 13.35 -25.39
C CYS A 510 16.35 12.43 -24.19
N ILE A 511 16.09 12.98 -23.01
CA ILE A 511 16.10 12.27 -21.74
C ILE A 511 14.66 12.00 -21.33
N VAL A 512 14.35 10.75 -21.01
CA VAL A 512 13.04 10.29 -20.51
C VAL A 512 13.22 9.31 -19.38
N ASP A 513 12.21 9.09 -18.56
CA ASP A 513 12.24 8.07 -17.50
C ASP A 513 12.42 6.67 -18.09
N HIS A 514 13.19 5.83 -17.40
CA HIS A 514 13.52 4.47 -17.87
C HIS A 514 12.26 3.61 -17.99
N GLU A 515 11.41 3.64 -16.95
CA GLU A 515 10.06 3.08 -16.97
C GLU A 515 9.08 4.19 -17.30
N ARG A 516 8.28 4.00 -18.35
CA ARG A 516 7.39 5.06 -18.87
C ARG A 516 6.20 4.52 -19.65
N ASP A 517 5.14 5.31 -19.71
CA ASP A 517 3.93 5.04 -20.47
C ASP A 517 4.15 5.11 -21.99
N ARG A 518 3.24 4.49 -22.76
CA ARG A 518 3.28 4.53 -24.22
C ARG A 518 2.70 5.86 -24.73
N PRO A 519 3.29 6.47 -25.78
CA PRO A 519 2.73 7.66 -26.40
C PRO A 519 1.31 7.47 -26.94
N MET A 520 0.50 8.52 -26.79
CA MET A 520 -0.89 8.59 -27.24
C MET A 520 -1.04 9.63 -28.36
N LYS A 521 -2.08 9.44 -29.19
CA LYS A 521 -2.54 10.47 -30.13
C LYS A 521 -3.01 11.72 -29.35
N PRO A 522 -2.81 12.94 -29.89
CA PRO A 522 -3.26 14.19 -29.28
C PRO A 522 -4.73 14.20 -28.86
#